data_AF-L8FWH8-F1
#
_entry.id   AF-L8FWH8-F1
#
_cell.length_a   1.000
_cell.length_b   1.000
_cell.length_c   1.000
_cell.angle_alpha   90.00
_cell.angle_beta   90.00
_cell.angle_gamma   90.00
#
_symmetry.space_group_name_H-M   'P 1'
#
loop_
_entity.id
_entity.type
_entity.pdbx_description
1 polymer ?
#
loop_
_entity_poly.entity_id
_entity_poly.type
_entity_poly.pdbx_seq_one_letter_code
_entity_poly.pdbx_strand_id
1 'polypeptide(L)'
;MTDLKLIAFDAEDLSVIAAHLQDAVLRIEDMAFLKSERRFAAVTNRFDWSHAAEAGGKGRNFVRRRAGLRIERVTGAKVQGLDLAKKDQVLSLLTLTFEEGDAPQGRITLAFAGGGA
;
A
#
# COMPACT_ATOMS: atom_id res chain seq x y z
N MET A 1 14.22 18.65 -0.19
CA MET A 1 12.79 18.37 0.03
C MET A 1 12.64 16.86 -0.10
N THR A 2 12.84 16.12 1.00
CA THR A 2 13.36 14.74 0.90
C THR A 2 12.30 13.63 0.97
N ASP A 3 11.02 13.99 1.12
CA ASP A 3 9.94 13.02 1.28
C ASP A 3 9.01 12.99 0.06
N LEU A 4 8.99 11.85 -0.63
CA LEU A 4 8.07 11.58 -1.72
C LEU A 4 6.63 11.58 -1.18
N LYS A 5 5.80 12.51 -1.67
CA LYS A 5 4.38 12.61 -1.35
C LYS A 5 3.56 12.51 -2.61
N LEU A 6 2.76 11.46 -2.71
CA LEU A 6 1.88 11.18 -3.83
C LEU A 6 0.42 11.26 -3.38
N ILE A 7 -0.46 11.63 -4.30
CA ILE A 7 -1.91 11.60 -4.14
C ILE A 7 -2.51 11.08 -5.45
N ALA A 8 -3.56 10.28 -5.35
CA ALA A 8 -4.27 9.73 -6.49
C ALA A 8 -5.74 10.09 -6.41
N PHE A 9 -6.31 10.53 -7.53
CA PHE A 9 -7.74 10.83 -7.66
C PHE A 9 -8.46 9.91 -8.64
N ASP A 10 -7.73 9.20 -9.49
CA ASP A 10 -8.25 8.20 -10.41
C ASP A 10 -7.41 6.90 -10.40
N ALA A 11 -7.79 5.96 -11.26
CA ALA A 11 -7.13 4.66 -11.37
C ALA A 11 -5.72 4.75 -11.99
N GLU A 12 -5.47 5.74 -12.84
CA GLU A 12 -4.16 5.94 -13.47
C GLU A 12 -3.15 6.43 -12.43
N ASP A 13 -3.52 7.43 -11.62
CA ASP A 13 -2.71 7.90 -10.50
C ASP A 13 -2.46 6.79 -9.47
N LEU A 14 -3.48 5.96 -9.19
CA LEU A 14 -3.36 4.85 -8.25
C LEU A 14 -2.30 3.85 -8.74
N SER A 15 -2.16 3.65 -10.06
CA SER A 15 -1.15 2.76 -10.63
C SER A 15 0.28 3.22 -10.31
N VAL A 16 0.52 4.53 -10.25
CA VAL A 16 1.81 5.11 -9.85
C VAL A 16 2.10 4.82 -8.38
N ILE A 17 1.10 4.99 -7.51
CA ILE A 17 1.23 4.66 -6.09
C ILE A 17 1.46 3.16 -5.91
N ALA A 18 0.74 2.31 -6.65
CA ALA A 18 0.89 0.86 -6.62
C ALA A 18 2.32 0.44 -7.01
N ALA A 19 2.89 1.03 -8.07
CA ALA A 19 4.27 0.77 -8.48
C ALA A 19 5.28 1.17 -7.39
N HIS A 20 5.07 2.30 -6.71
CA HIS A 20 5.94 2.72 -5.61
C HIS A 20 5.81 1.83 -4.35
N LEU A 21 4.65 1.21 -4.14
CA LEU A 21 4.38 0.31 -3.02
C LEU A 21 4.58 -1.16 -3.36
N GLN A 22 4.95 -1.49 -4.58
CA GLN A 22 5.29 -2.86 -4.97
C GLN A 22 6.45 -3.37 -4.12
N ASP A 23 6.31 -4.60 -3.63
CA ASP A 23 7.24 -5.26 -2.70
C ASP A 23 7.41 -4.53 -1.35
N ALA A 24 6.48 -3.64 -1.02
CA ALA A 24 6.44 -3.04 0.31
C ALA A 24 6.07 -4.11 1.34
N VAL A 25 6.72 -4.05 2.50
CA VAL A 25 6.45 -4.95 3.62
C VAL A 25 5.83 -4.18 4.78
N LEU A 26 4.85 -4.79 5.43
CA LEU A 26 4.16 -4.25 6.60
C LEU A 26 3.67 -5.41 7.47
N ARG A 27 3.45 -5.17 8.77
CA ARG A 27 2.80 -6.15 9.63
C ARG A 27 1.30 -5.92 9.68
N ILE A 28 0.55 -6.93 10.13
CA ILE A 28 -0.89 -6.79 10.38
C ILE A 28 -1.19 -5.66 11.36
N GLU A 29 -0.37 -5.49 12.40
CA GLU A 29 -0.52 -4.39 13.37
C GLU A 29 -0.23 -2.99 12.80
N ASP A 30 0.46 -2.89 11.66
CA ASP A 30 0.77 -1.61 11.01
C ASP A 30 -0.42 -1.10 10.16
N MET A 31 -1.54 -1.83 10.09
CA MET A 31 -2.77 -1.45 9.38
C MET A 31 -3.90 -1.06 10.34
N ALA A 32 -4.66 -0.02 9.98
CA ALA A 32 -5.81 0.43 10.75
C ALA A 32 -6.96 0.91 9.85
N PHE A 33 -8.18 0.43 10.14
CA PHE A 33 -9.41 1.02 9.62
C PHE A 33 -10.07 1.87 10.71
N LEU A 34 -10.03 3.19 10.53
CA LEU A 34 -10.58 4.19 11.43
C LEU A 34 -11.99 4.55 10.97
N LYS A 35 -12.99 3.77 11.42
CA LYS A 35 -14.39 3.88 10.95
C LYS A 35 -15.00 5.27 11.18
N SER A 36 -14.72 5.91 12.31
CA SER A 36 -15.21 7.26 12.63
C SER A 36 -14.67 8.32 11.66
N GLU A 37 -13.44 8.14 11.18
CA GLU A 37 -12.77 9.03 10.24
C GLU A 37 -13.00 8.63 8.77
N ARG A 38 -13.65 7.48 8.51
CA ARG A 38 -13.78 6.88 7.18
C ARG A 38 -12.43 6.75 6.47
N ARG A 39 -11.43 6.24 7.20
CA ARG A 39 -10.04 6.17 6.73
C ARG A 39 -9.48 4.76 6.91
N PHE A 40 -8.77 4.29 5.89
CA PHE A 40 -7.82 3.20 6.04
C PHE A 40 -6.40 3.79 6.01
N ALA A 41 -5.55 3.36 6.93
CA ALA A 41 -4.16 3.76 7.00
C ALA A 41 -3.26 2.54 7.20
N ALA A 42 -2.08 2.58 6.60
CA ALA A 42 -1.05 1.58 6.83
C ALA A 42 0.34 2.23 6.86
N VAL A 43 1.22 1.66 7.68
CA VAL A 43 2.65 2.01 7.68
C VAL A 43 3.40 0.90 6.96
N THR A 44 4.12 1.24 5.91
CA THR A 44 4.81 0.28 5.05
C THR A 44 6.30 0.59 4.96
N ASN A 45 7.10 -0.42 4.63
CA ASN A 45 8.50 -0.25 4.24
C ASN A 45 8.62 -0.59 2.75
N ARG A 46 8.51 0.43 1.91
CA ARG A 46 8.59 0.30 0.45
C ARG A 46 10.04 0.24 -0.02
N PHE A 47 10.27 -0.45 -1.13
CA PHE A 47 11.56 -0.39 -1.81
C PHE A 47 11.70 0.94 -2.56
N ASP A 48 12.89 1.53 -2.53
CA ASP A 48 13.16 2.81 -3.20
C ASP A 48 13.66 2.58 -4.64
N TRP A 49 12.74 2.23 -5.53
CA TRP A 49 13.03 1.95 -6.94
C TRP A 49 13.66 3.14 -7.67
N SER A 50 13.27 4.37 -7.31
CA SER A 50 13.85 5.60 -7.89
C SER A 50 15.33 5.72 -7.55
N HIS A 51 15.69 5.51 -6.28
CA HIS A 51 17.09 5.53 -5.85
C HIS A 51 17.90 4.39 -6.51
N ALA A 52 17.31 3.20 -6.64
CA ALA A 52 17.93 2.08 -7.33
C ALA A 52 18.22 2.38 -8.81
N ALA A 53 17.30 3.08 -9.49
CA ALA A 53 17.46 3.49 -10.88
C ALA A 53 18.57 4.54 -11.04
N GLU A 54 18.61 5.56 -10.18
CA GLU A 54 19.66 6.58 -10.15
C GLU A 54 21.06 5.98 -9.91
N ALA A 55 21.16 4.96 -9.07
CA ALA A 55 22.40 4.22 -8.80
C ALA A 55 22.82 3.26 -9.93
N GLY A 56 22.12 3.28 -11.07
CA GLY A 56 22.42 2.47 -12.24
C GLY A 56 22.16 0.97 -12.06
N GLY A 57 21.28 0.58 -11.13
CA GLY A 57 20.88 -0.81 -10.89
C GLY A 57 21.98 -1.75 -10.38
N LYS A 58 23.21 -1.25 -10.19
CA LYS A 58 24.37 -2.05 -9.77
C LYS A 58 24.48 -2.13 -8.25
N GLY A 59 23.49 -2.71 -7.57
CA GLY A 59 23.55 -3.28 -6.22
C GLY A 59 24.07 -2.44 -5.05
N ARG A 60 24.59 -1.23 -5.28
CA ARG A 60 25.19 -0.36 -4.28
C ARG A 60 24.10 0.60 -3.84
N ASN A 61 23.42 0.22 -2.76
CA ASN A 61 22.41 0.99 -2.01
C ASN A 61 20.95 0.73 -2.40
N PHE A 62 20.53 -0.53 -2.51
CA PHE A 62 19.11 -0.81 -2.37
C PHE A 62 18.66 -0.44 -0.96
N VAL A 63 17.73 0.50 -0.86
CA VAL A 63 17.22 0.98 0.42
C VAL A 63 15.71 0.78 0.49
N ARG A 64 15.23 0.50 1.70
CA ARG A 64 13.81 0.56 2.03
C ARG A 64 13.52 1.85 2.75
N ARG A 65 12.40 2.48 2.40
CA ARG A 65 11.92 3.73 3.01
C ARG A 65 10.64 3.43 3.75
N ARG A 66 10.53 3.91 5.00
CA ARG A 66 9.28 3.87 5.73
C ARG A 66 8.32 4.90 5.12
N ALA A 67 7.09 4.48 4.83
CA ALA A 67 6.08 5.28 4.15
C ALA A 67 4.71 5.09 4.80
N GLY A 68 3.88 6.14 4.77
CA GLY A 68 2.47 6.06 5.15
C GLY A 68 1.60 5.92 3.91
N LEU A 69 0.69 4.94 3.92
CA LEU A 69 -0.41 4.81 2.98
C LEU A 69 -1.70 5.26 3.68
N ARG A 70 -2.49 6.09 3.01
CA ARG A 70 -3.76 6.59 3.53
C ARG A 70 -4.80 6.61 2.42
N ILE A 71 -5.94 5.98 2.69
CA ILE A 71 -7.12 5.97 1.81
C ILE A 71 -8.25 6.66 2.56
N GLU A 72 -8.84 7.67 1.94
CA GLU A 72 -9.93 8.48 2.50
C GLU A 72 -11.29 8.02 1.98
N ARG A 73 -12.36 8.38 2.70
CA ARG A 73 -13.75 8.04 2.38
C ARG A 73 -14.03 6.53 2.34
N VAL A 74 -13.28 5.74 3.11
CA VAL A 74 -13.47 4.29 3.26
C VAL A 74 -14.71 4.02 4.12
N THR A 75 -15.72 3.40 3.52
CA THR A 75 -16.99 3.08 4.20
C THR A 75 -16.97 1.71 4.89
N GLY A 76 -16.07 0.82 4.47
CA GLY A 76 -15.85 -0.48 5.10
C GLY A 76 -14.52 -1.09 4.68
N ALA A 77 -14.00 -1.98 5.52
CA ALA A 77 -12.81 -2.78 5.24
C ALA A 77 -13.14 -4.25 5.47
N LYS A 78 -12.61 -5.11 4.61
CA LYS A 78 -12.73 -6.57 4.69
C LYS A 78 -11.34 -7.16 4.46
N VAL A 79 -11.14 -8.38 4.92
CA VAL A 79 -9.93 -9.14 4.65
C VAL A 79 -10.29 -10.52 4.14
N GLN A 80 -9.41 -11.08 3.32
CA GLN A 80 -9.48 -12.43 2.80
C GLN A 80 -8.09 -13.07 2.94
N GLY A 81 -8.03 -14.30 3.44
CA GLY A 81 -6.75 -15.02 3.55
C GLY A 81 -5.75 -14.42 4.55
N LEU A 82 -6.18 -13.47 5.40
CA LEU A 82 -5.37 -12.85 6.45
C LEU A 82 -5.94 -13.17 7.83
N ASP A 83 -5.08 -13.55 8.76
CA ASP A 83 -5.44 -13.76 10.15
C ASP A 83 -5.10 -12.53 10.99
N LEU A 84 -6.11 -11.69 11.25
CA LEU A 84 -5.95 -10.44 11.99
C LEU A 84 -5.49 -10.62 13.45
N ALA A 85 -5.53 -11.85 13.99
CA ALA A 85 -5.00 -12.16 15.31
C ALA A 85 -3.46 -12.23 15.34
N LYS A 86 -2.82 -12.55 14.20
CA LYS A 86 -1.36 -12.66 14.07
C LYS A 86 -0.71 -11.30 13.82
N LYS A 87 -0.71 -10.44 14.84
CA LYS A 87 -0.29 -9.04 14.75
C LYS A 87 1.11 -8.81 14.18
N ASP A 88 2.04 -9.73 14.48
CA ASP A 88 3.44 -9.71 14.06
C ASP A 88 3.67 -10.30 12.66
N GLN A 89 2.65 -10.91 12.05
CA GLN A 89 2.76 -11.48 10.70
C GLN A 89 3.14 -10.39 9.70
N VAL A 90 4.27 -10.60 9.03
CA VAL A 90 4.75 -9.73 7.94
C VAL A 90 4.02 -10.10 6.66
N LEU A 91 3.44 -9.09 6.02
CA LEU A 91 2.81 -9.15 4.71
C LEU A 91 3.71 -8.48 3.68
N SER A 92 3.72 -9.03 2.46
CA SER A 92 4.38 -8.42 1.30
C SER A 92 3.31 -7.98 0.31
N LEU A 93 3.21 -6.68 0.10
CA LEU A 93 2.25 -6.07 -0.81
C LEU A 93 2.74 -6.23 -2.25
N LEU A 94 1.90 -6.84 -3.09
CA LEU A 94 2.17 -7.03 -4.51
C LEU A 94 1.68 -5.83 -5.32
N THR A 95 0.46 -5.36 -5.04
CA THR A 95 -0.14 -4.23 -5.77
C THR A 95 -1.36 -3.66 -5.04
N LEU A 96 -1.81 -2.48 -5.49
CA LEU A 96 -3.11 -1.91 -5.16
C LEU A 96 -3.91 -1.78 -6.46
N THR A 97 -5.17 -2.21 -6.43
CA THR A 97 -6.09 -2.06 -7.56
C THR A 97 -7.37 -1.35 -7.13
N PHE A 98 -7.97 -0.59 -8.04
CA PHE A 98 -9.30 -0.04 -7.87
C PHE A 98 -10.26 -0.74 -8.83
N GLU A 99 -11.34 -1.30 -8.28
CA GLU A 99 -12.46 -1.84 -9.04
C GLU A 99 -13.65 -0.92 -8.88
N GLU A 100 -14.11 -0.33 -9.98
CA GLU A 100 -15.32 0.50 -9.99
C GLU A 100 -16.55 -0.34 -9.60
N GLY A 101 -17.42 0.27 -8.79
CA GLY A 101 -18.73 -0.27 -8.42
C GLY A 101 -19.83 0.62 -8.98
N ASP A 102 -20.68 1.14 -8.10
CA ASP A 102 -21.67 2.17 -8.48
C ASP A 102 -21.01 3.55 -8.47
N ALA A 103 -20.62 4.02 -9.65
CA ALA A 103 -19.82 5.24 -9.82
C ALA A 103 -20.43 6.45 -9.07
N PRO A 104 -19.62 7.23 -8.33
CA PRO A 104 -18.15 7.24 -8.30
C PRO A 104 -17.52 6.32 -7.23
N GLN A 105 -18.25 5.31 -6.76
CA GLN A 105 -17.76 4.39 -5.72
C GLN A 105 -17.01 3.21 -6.32
N GLY A 106 -16.16 2.59 -5.50
CA GLY A 106 -15.47 1.37 -5.87
C GLY A 106 -14.78 0.73 -4.68
N ARG A 107 -13.99 -0.29 -4.96
CA ARG A 107 -13.22 -1.05 -3.98
C ARG A 107 -11.75 -0.92 -4.30
N ILE A 108 -10.95 -0.56 -3.28
CA ILE A 108 -9.51 -0.67 -3.37
C ILE A 108 -9.11 -2.02 -2.74
N THR A 109 -8.36 -2.81 -3.49
CA THR A 109 -7.83 -4.11 -3.04
C THR A 109 -6.33 -4.00 -2.86
N LEU A 110 -5.83 -4.38 -1.68
CA LEU A 110 -4.40 -4.51 -1.41
C LEU A 110 -4.05 -6.00 -1.55
N ALA A 111 -3.42 -6.40 -2.65
CA ALA A 111 -3.09 -7.81 -2.87
C ALA A 111 -1.75 -8.14 -2.20
N PHE A 112 -1.72 -9.18 -1.36
CA PHE A 112 -0.53 -9.64 -0.68
C PHE A 112 -0.01 -10.97 -1.23
N ALA A 113 1.31 -11.17 -1.15
CA ALA A 113 1.92 -12.45 -1.40
C ALA A 113 1.35 -13.51 -0.44
N GLY A 114 1.11 -14.72 -0.95
CA GLY A 114 0.43 -15.78 -0.20
C GLY A 114 -1.10 -15.77 -0.33
N GLY A 115 -1.67 -14.90 -1.18
CA GLY A 115 -3.10 -14.92 -1.53
C GLY A 115 -4.01 -14.17 -0.56
N GLY A 116 -3.44 -13.37 0.34
CA GLY A 116 -4.19 -12.48 1.22
C GLY A 116 -4.60 -11.19 0.52
N ALA A 117 -5.73 -10.60 0.92
CA ALA A 117 -6.21 -9.29 0.46
C ALA A 117 -7.01 -8.55 1.54
#